data_AF-A0A401I658-F1
#
_entry.id   AF-A0A401I658-F1
#
_cell.length_a   1.000
_cell.length_b   1.000
_cell.length_c   1.000
_cell.angle_alpha   90.00
_cell.angle_beta   90.00
_cell.angle_gamma   90.00
#
_symmetry.space_group_name_H-M   'P 1'
#
loop_
_entity.id
_entity.type
_entity.pdbx_description
1 polymer ?
#
loop_
_entity_poly.entity_id
_entity_poly.type
_entity_poly.pdbx_seq_one_letter_code
_entity_poly.pdbx_strand_id
1 'polypeptide(L)'
;MKINTNEVKKQMETIEIPASLSERSRAGIRQAVAERQAPAQEKLQPQASERPHSVKPTKRTNRTKRTRRIAAASLIGVIALAVVLSQQSQVWATLARALQFVPGLGIVQQETSQLYVLQEPVRLAVGSGTLTITGAMSDERMTVLSTSWSDSTIPPASITLTTERGIRHELTRSLASGSGGDWSSIYWIDGPIDTGEAIRLTLPLDPPLDIPLALQAAESYADYEALGPTQTHHGLSITAAARRIDDQLRVTLLSLPQEDYRLYEYDLHGLIGAGGGLQIADHQGNAIDMHADRAVAAPASEFYFTVTDGGRYRVTLPEVFVEYPDTAKVKLPTESRDALQETVELAGFPVTFTRTERIGDRLRVYMDMGDPAAAVALQRFSLRELSYAAEQDETTGAYIWMEFEVPDGARSITLQLERPIVVVRGPWTFDLSS
;
A
#
# COMPACT_ATOMS: atom_id res chain seq x y z
N MET A 1 7.53 -43.44 44.45
CA MET A 1 8.21 -42.18 44.81
C MET A 1 7.32 -41.05 44.30
N LYS A 2 6.51 -40.43 45.17
CA LYS A 2 5.56 -39.37 44.77
C LYS A 2 6.31 -38.04 44.73
N ILE A 3 6.50 -37.47 43.54
CA ILE A 3 7.07 -36.14 43.36
C ILE A 3 5.99 -35.12 43.75
N ASN A 4 6.32 -34.24 44.68
CA ASN A 4 5.40 -33.23 45.19
C ASN A 4 5.32 -32.06 44.20
N THR A 5 4.28 -32.04 43.37
CA THR A 5 4.07 -31.08 42.26
C THR A 5 4.01 -29.62 42.71
N ASN A 6 3.79 -29.38 44.01
CA ASN A 6 3.73 -28.04 44.59
C ASN A 6 5.11 -27.37 44.75
N GLU A 7 6.20 -28.14 44.82
CA GLU A 7 7.56 -27.57 44.93
C GLU A 7 8.08 -27.07 43.59
N VAL A 8 7.79 -27.79 42.49
CA VAL A 8 8.20 -27.40 41.13
C VAL A 8 7.48 -26.12 40.70
N LYS A 9 6.19 -25.98 41.04
CA LYS A 9 5.40 -24.78 40.73
C LYS A 9 5.90 -23.55 41.50
N LYS A 10 6.26 -23.72 42.78
CA LYS A 10 6.90 -22.65 43.57
C LYS A 10 8.28 -22.26 43.05
N GLN A 11 9.04 -23.18 42.47
CA GLN A 11 10.36 -22.89 41.89
C GLN A 11 10.27 -22.16 40.54
N MET A 12 9.23 -22.40 39.74
CA MET A 12 9.01 -21.72 38.46
C MET A 12 8.51 -20.29 38.61
N GLU A 13 7.74 -19.98 39.66
CA GLU A 13 7.24 -18.61 39.94
C GLU A 13 8.33 -17.65 40.49
N THR A 14 9.46 -18.19 40.94
CA THR A 14 10.64 -17.40 41.37
C THR A 14 11.68 -17.15 40.28
N ILE A 15 11.45 -17.58 39.03
CA ILE A 15 12.35 -17.27 37.93
C ILE A 15 12.08 -15.82 37.51
N GLU A 16 12.77 -14.88 38.15
CA GLU A 16 12.80 -13.49 37.72
C GLU A 16 13.25 -13.44 36.25
N ILE A 17 12.38 -12.96 35.37
CA ILE A 17 12.73 -12.71 33.97
C ILE A 17 13.83 -11.65 34.01
N PRO A 18 15.06 -11.98 33.56
CA PRO A 18 16.17 -11.05 33.66
C PRO A 18 15.82 -9.76 32.92
N ALA A 19 15.94 -8.60 33.57
CA ALA A 19 15.71 -7.29 32.95
C ALA A 19 16.49 -7.13 31.62
N SER A 20 17.62 -7.83 31.49
CA SER A 20 18.44 -7.91 30.28
C SER A 20 17.72 -8.47 29.04
N LEU A 21 16.66 -9.27 29.17
CA LEU A 21 15.86 -9.77 28.04
C LEU A 21 14.95 -8.68 27.46
N SER A 22 14.34 -7.87 28.34
CA SER A 22 13.58 -6.66 27.94
C SER A 22 14.50 -5.59 27.35
N GLU A 23 15.69 -5.41 27.91
CA GLU A 23 16.68 -4.45 27.39
C GLU A 23 17.24 -4.85 26.02
N ARG A 24 17.45 -6.14 25.74
CA ARG A 24 17.90 -6.60 24.42
C ARG A 24 16.88 -6.38 23.32
N SER A 25 15.59 -6.62 23.60
CA SER A 25 14.50 -6.33 22.65
C SER A 25 14.40 -4.82 22.37
N ARG A 26 14.44 -3.99 23.41
CA ARG A 26 14.43 -2.52 23.29
C ARG A 26 15.70 -1.96 22.66
N ALA A 27 16.85 -2.62 22.82
CA ALA A 27 18.10 -2.24 22.18
C ALA A 27 18.07 -2.59 20.68
N GLY A 28 17.52 -3.75 20.29
CA GLY A 28 17.33 -4.12 18.90
C GLY A 28 16.39 -3.16 18.15
N ILE A 29 15.28 -2.77 18.77
CA ILE A 29 14.35 -1.78 18.20
C ILE A 29 15.01 -0.40 18.07
N ARG A 30 15.73 0.05 19.11
CA ARG A 30 16.47 1.32 19.04
C ARG A 30 17.59 1.30 18.01
N GLN A 31 18.28 0.17 17.84
CA GLN A 31 19.32 0.01 16.83
C GLN A 31 18.73 0.00 15.40
N ALA A 32 17.62 -0.69 15.18
CA ALA A 32 16.94 -0.70 13.87
C ALA A 32 16.38 0.68 13.49
N VAL A 33 15.85 1.43 14.47
CA VAL A 33 15.40 2.82 14.26
C VAL A 33 16.58 3.76 14.01
N ALA A 34 17.69 3.61 14.75
CA ALA A 34 18.90 4.40 14.56
C ALA A 34 19.60 4.10 13.22
N GLU A 35 19.63 2.85 12.78
CA GLU A 35 20.18 2.43 11.48
C GLU A 35 19.33 2.94 10.30
N ARG A 36 18.02 3.13 10.50
CA ARG A 36 17.11 3.74 9.51
C ARG A 36 17.15 5.27 9.51
N GLN A 37 17.51 5.91 10.62
CA GLN A 37 17.55 7.37 10.76
C GLN A 37 18.94 7.99 10.59
N ALA A 38 20.00 7.17 10.54
CA ALA A 38 21.35 7.66 10.28
C ALA A 38 21.51 7.99 8.78
N PRO A 39 21.80 9.26 8.39
CA PRO A 39 22.27 9.54 7.04
C PRO A 39 23.59 8.79 6.79
N ALA A 40 23.80 8.31 5.57
CA ALA A 40 24.94 7.50 5.14
C ALA A 40 26.29 8.27 5.15
N GLN A 41 26.70 8.79 6.31
CA GLN A 41 27.94 9.51 6.53
C GLN A 41 28.52 9.18 7.91
N GLU A 42 29.10 7.98 8.08
CA GLU A 42 30.29 7.77 8.93
C GLU A 42 30.69 6.29 8.99
N LYS A 43 31.53 5.84 8.03
CA LYS A 43 32.47 4.73 8.26
C LYS A 43 33.74 4.95 7.44
N LEU A 44 34.50 5.98 7.78
CA LEU A 44 35.93 6.03 7.49
C LEU A 44 36.62 6.75 8.65
N GLN A 45 37.08 5.99 9.64
CA GLN A 45 38.25 6.40 10.41
C GLN A 45 39.22 5.22 10.58
N PRO A 46 40.54 5.45 10.41
CA PRO A 46 41.54 4.39 10.41
C PRO A 46 42.07 4.13 11.82
N GLN A 47 42.13 2.87 12.22
CA GLN A 47 42.95 2.45 13.37
C GLN A 47 44.41 2.27 12.94
N ALA A 48 45.29 3.05 13.57
CA ALA A 48 46.73 2.86 13.55
C ALA A 48 47.27 2.94 14.98
N SER A 49 47.95 1.87 15.41
CA SER A 49 49.02 1.75 16.40
C SER A 49 49.01 0.31 16.92
N GLU A 50 50.09 -0.42 17.12
CA GLU A 50 51.54 -0.26 17.01
C GLU A 50 52.10 -1.64 17.43
N ARG A 51 53.20 -2.13 16.85
CA ARG A 51 54.32 -2.86 17.51
C ARG A 51 55.29 -3.51 16.49
N PRO A 52 56.57 -3.77 16.86
CA PRO A 52 57.70 -3.15 16.18
C PRO A 52 58.72 -4.13 15.57
N HIS A 53 59.69 -3.54 14.84
CA HIS A 53 61.11 -3.90 14.63
C HIS A 53 61.50 -5.40 14.58
N SER A 54 62.26 -5.89 13.60
CA SER A 54 63.58 -5.38 13.24
C SER A 54 64.17 -6.09 12.01
N VAL A 55 64.99 -5.30 11.34
CA VAL A 55 65.85 -5.49 10.18
C VAL A 55 66.84 -6.67 10.27
N LYS A 56 67.16 -7.28 9.12
CA LYS A 56 68.56 -7.62 8.70
C LYS A 56 68.63 -7.89 7.18
N PRO A 57 69.49 -7.17 6.43
CA PRO A 57 69.79 -7.47 5.02
C PRO A 57 71.22 -8.00 4.88
N THR A 58 71.46 -8.93 3.95
CA THR A 58 72.81 -9.11 3.38
C THR A 58 72.81 -9.69 1.96
N LYS A 59 73.27 -8.83 1.04
CA LYS A 59 74.26 -9.04 -0.04
C LYS A 59 74.05 -10.17 -1.06
N ARG A 60 73.98 -9.80 -2.35
CA ARG A 60 74.92 -10.14 -3.46
C ARG A 60 74.31 -9.79 -4.84
N THR A 61 74.91 -8.84 -5.56
CA THR A 61 75.83 -8.98 -6.73
C THR A 61 75.16 -8.93 -8.12
N ASN A 62 75.52 -7.88 -8.85
CA ASN A 62 75.91 -7.77 -10.27
C ASN A 62 75.04 -8.33 -11.43
N ARG A 63 75.05 -7.51 -12.50
CA ARG A 63 74.70 -7.76 -13.93
C ARG A 63 73.18 -7.84 -14.19
N THR A 64 72.60 -7.18 -15.20
CA THR A 64 73.09 -6.75 -16.51
C THR A 64 72.13 -5.72 -17.09
N LYS A 65 72.63 -4.81 -17.93
CA LYS A 65 71.81 -3.91 -18.76
C LYS A 65 70.92 -4.72 -19.72
N ARG A 66 69.60 -4.47 -19.72
CA ARG A 66 68.74 -4.59 -20.91
C ARG A 66 67.41 -3.86 -20.71
N THR A 67 67.33 -2.72 -21.39
CA THR A 67 66.19 -2.25 -22.21
C THR A 67 64.75 -2.38 -21.73
N ARG A 68 64.11 -1.21 -21.72
CA ARG A 68 62.73 -0.88 -22.12
C ARG A 68 61.57 -1.20 -21.15
N ARG A 69 60.84 -0.10 -20.89
CA ARG A 69 59.45 0.02 -20.39
C ARG A 69 59.29 -0.13 -18.88
N ILE A 70 58.88 0.94 -18.20
CA ILE A 70 57.48 1.24 -17.85
C ILE A 70 57.50 2.57 -17.07
N ALA A 71 57.11 3.66 -17.74
CA ALA A 71 56.46 4.78 -17.09
C ALA A 71 54.96 4.54 -17.31
N ALA A 72 54.28 4.00 -16.29
CA ALA A 72 52.81 3.93 -16.21
C ALA A 72 52.43 3.19 -14.92
N ALA A 73 52.54 3.87 -13.77
CA ALA A 73 51.97 3.35 -12.52
C ALA A 73 51.23 4.44 -11.72
N SER A 74 50.89 5.56 -12.35
CA SER A 74 50.20 6.69 -11.71
C SER A 74 49.11 7.29 -12.60
N LEU A 75 48.52 6.48 -13.50
CA LEU A 75 47.31 6.86 -14.25
C LEU A 75 46.19 5.81 -14.14
N ILE A 76 46.47 4.59 -13.67
CA ILE A 76 45.48 3.53 -13.55
C ILE A 76 44.62 3.71 -12.27
N GLY A 77 45.16 4.31 -11.21
CA GLY A 77 44.42 4.53 -9.96
C GLY A 77 43.33 5.62 -10.07
N VAL A 78 43.57 6.69 -10.83
CA VAL A 78 42.58 7.78 -11.01
C VAL A 78 41.51 7.40 -12.04
N ILE A 79 41.86 6.60 -13.06
CA ILE A 79 40.88 6.08 -14.02
C ILE A 79 40.01 4.98 -13.38
N ALA A 80 40.57 4.13 -12.51
CA ALA A 80 39.77 3.12 -11.81
C ALA A 80 38.77 3.74 -10.82
N LEU A 81 39.09 4.87 -10.18
CA LEU A 81 38.16 5.57 -9.29
C LEU A 81 37.08 6.35 -10.07
N ALA A 82 37.42 6.90 -11.25
CA ALA A 82 36.44 7.51 -12.14
C ALA A 82 35.47 6.49 -12.75
N VAL A 83 35.92 5.27 -13.05
CA VAL A 83 35.06 4.20 -13.60
C VAL A 83 34.12 3.60 -12.55
N VAL A 84 34.54 3.51 -11.28
CA VAL A 84 33.65 3.04 -10.20
C VAL A 84 32.58 4.07 -9.84
N LEU A 85 32.89 5.37 -9.94
CA LEU A 85 31.91 6.44 -9.75
C LEU A 85 31.04 6.69 -10.99
N SER A 86 31.50 6.36 -12.21
CA SER A 86 30.69 6.47 -13.43
C SER A 86 29.80 5.26 -13.74
N GLN A 87 29.93 4.16 -12.98
CA GLN A 87 29.07 2.97 -13.14
C GLN A 87 27.90 2.91 -12.14
N GLN A 88 27.87 3.77 -11.11
CA GLN A 88 26.66 3.91 -10.29
C GLN A 88 25.55 4.70 -10.99
N SER A 89 25.84 5.52 -12.00
CA SER A 89 24.79 6.17 -12.81
C SER A 89 24.08 5.21 -13.77
N GLN A 90 24.67 4.06 -14.11
CA GLN A 90 24.05 3.07 -15.00
C GLN A 90 23.06 2.13 -14.28
N VAL A 91 23.16 2.01 -12.94
CA VAL A 91 22.13 1.35 -12.14
C VAL A 91 20.88 2.23 -12.02
N TRP A 92 21.04 3.56 -11.95
CA TRP A 92 19.92 4.51 -12.01
C TRP A 92 19.29 4.62 -13.41
N ALA A 93 20.08 4.57 -14.49
CA ALA A 93 19.56 4.68 -15.85
C ALA A 93 18.76 3.45 -16.33
N THR A 94 18.96 2.27 -15.73
CA THR A 94 18.16 1.07 -16.02
C THR A 94 16.93 0.98 -15.09
N LEU A 95 16.88 1.79 -14.03
CA LEU A 95 15.78 1.90 -13.08
C LEU A 95 14.85 3.10 -13.34
N ALA A 96 15.21 4.00 -14.26
CA ALA A 96 14.30 5.02 -14.76
C ALA A 96 13.31 4.41 -15.76
N ARG A 97 12.59 3.36 -15.34
CA ARG A 97 11.43 2.91 -16.09
C ARG A 97 10.41 4.03 -16.00
N ALA A 98 9.98 4.54 -17.15
CA ALA A 98 8.98 5.57 -17.13
C ALA A 98 7.69 5.00 -16.51
N LEU A 99 7.09 5.80 -15.66
CA LEU A 99 5.84 5.50 -14.99
C LEU A 99 4.71 5.99 -15.90
N GLN A 100 3.79 5.10 -16.23
CA GLN A 100 2.57 5.45 -16.95
C GLN A 100 1.40 5.43 -15.97
N PHE A 101 0.78 6.59 -15.78
CA PHE A 101 -0.37 6.75 -14.90
C PHE A 101 -1.67 6.44 -15.66
N VAL A 102 -2.58 5.70 -15.03
CA VAL A 102 -3.90 5.36 -15.55
C VAL A 102 -4.99 6.07 -14.74
N PRO A 103 -5.48 7.23 -15.20
CA PRO A 103 -6.58 7.93 -14.56
C PRO A 103 -7.83 7.04 -14.48
N GLY A 104 -8.62 7.19 -13.42
CA GLY A 104 -9.85 6.43 -13.22
C GLY A 104 -9.67 5.02 -12.65
N LEU A 105 -8.46 4.46 -12.75
CA LEU A 105 -8.09 3.17 -12.17
C LEU A 105 -7.10 3.31 -11.00
N GLY A 106 -6.45 4.48 -10.85
CA GLY A 106 -5.49 4.72 -9.77
C GLY A 106 -4.23 3.86 -9.83
N ILE A 107 -3.88 3.37 -11.03
CA ILE A 107 -2.73 2.49 -11.25
C ILE A 107 -1.59 3.27 -11.87
N VAL A 108 -0.37 3.01 -11.41
CA VAL A 108 0.86 3.42 -12.08
C VAL A 108 1.56 2.16 -12.55
N GLN A 109 1.79 2.04 -13.86
CA GLN A 109 2.52 0.93 -14.45
C GLN A 109 3.96 1.34 -14.76
N GLN A 110 4.90 0.41 -14.60
CA GLN A 110 6.27 0.60 -15.10
C GLN A 110 6.31 0.14 -16.56
N GLU A 111 6.86 0.97 -17.44
CA GLU A 111 6.89 0.74 -18.89
C GLU A 111 7.42 -0.65 -19.28
N THR A 112 6.57 -1.45 -19.94
CA THR A 112 7.00 -2.56 -20.81
C THR A 112 6.42 -2.47 -22.23
N SER A 113 5.37 -1.67 -22.46
CA SER A 113 4.70 -1.53 -23.76
C SER A 113 3.87 -0.24 -23.87
N GLN A 114 3.24 -0.05 -25.05
CA GLN A 114 2.40 1.10 -25.35
C GLN A 114 1.05 0.98 -24.62
N LEU A 115 0.81 1.83 -23.62
CA LEU A 115 -0.43 1.90 -22.86
C LEU A 115 -1.33 3.02 -23.40
N TYR A 116 -2.60 2.72 -23.61
CA TYR A 116 -3.62 3.70 -23.95
C TYR A 116 -4.64 3.81 -22.82
N VAL A 117 -5.04 5.02 -22.47
CA VAL A 117 -5.91 5.31 -21.32
C VAL A 117 -7.01 6.30 -21.67
N LEU A 118 -8.11 6.20 -20.94
CA LEU A 118 -9.14 7.24 -20.90
C LEU A 118 -8.64 8.36 -19.98
N GLN A 119 -8.34 9.52 -20.57
CA GLN A 119 -7.73 10.64 -19.84
C GLN A 119 -8.72 11.32 -18.86
N GLU A 120 -9.98 11.42 -19.27
CA GLU A 120 -11.06 12.10 -18.55
C GLU A 120 -12.29 11.19 -18.48
N PRO A 121 -13.00 11.16 -17.34
CA PRO A 121 -14.17 10.30 -17.18
C PRO A 121 -15.30 10.73 -18.10
N VAL A 122 -16.10 9.77 -18.56
CA VAL A 122 -17.29 10.05 -19.39
C VAL A 122 -18.54 9.90 -18.53
N ARG A 123 -19.27 11.00 -18.33
CA ARG A 123 -20.48 11.06 -17.49
C ARG A 123 -21.73 11.24 -18.36
N LEU A 124 -22.74 10.40 -18.14
CA LEU A 124 -23.95 10.35 -18.96
C LEU A 124 -25.18 10.08 -18.09
N ALA A 125 -26.30 10.74 -18.39
CA ALA A 125 -27.59 10.40 -17.79
C ALA A 125 -28.12 9.09 -18.40
N VAL A 126 -28.53 8.15 -17.55
CA VAL A 126 -29.10 6.85 -17.97
C VAL A 126 -30.34 6.58 -17.13
N GLY A 127 -31.52 6.67 -17.75
CA GLY A 127 -32.79 6.65 -17.03
C GLY A 127 -32.88 7.85 -16.07
N SER A 128 -33.17 7.58 -14.79
CA SER A 128 -33.13 8.56 -13.70
C SER A 128 -31.78 8.62 -12.97
N GLY A 129 -30.84 7.74 -13.31
CA GLY A 129 -29.49 7.68 -12.75
C GLY A 129 -28.43 8.29 -13.67
N THR A 130 -27.18 8.06 -13.28
CA THR A 130 -25.98 8.48 -13.99
C THR A 130 -25.06 7.27 -14.18
N LEU A 131 -24.50 7.16 -15.38
CA LEU A 131 -23.36 6.31 -15.68
C LEU A 131 -22.10 7.17 -15.77
N THR A 132 -21.08 6.78 -15.02
CA THR A 132 -19.73 7.33 -15.15
C THR A 132 -18.80 6.22 -15.59
N ILE A 133 -18.14 6.38 -16.74
CA ILE A 133 -16.98 5.57 -17.13
C ILE A 133 -15.79 6.23 -16.47
N THR A 134 -15.36 5.68 -15.33
CA THR A 134 -14.36 6.34 -14.48
C THR A 134 -12.98 6.24 -15.10
N GLY A 135 -12.65 5.12 -15.73
CA GLY A 135 -11.38 4.88 -16.40
C GLY A 135 -11.47 3.73 -17.39
N ALA A 136 -10.57 3.74 -18.36
CA ALA A 136 -10.34 2.62 -19.25
C ALA A 136 -8.86 2.58 -19.64
N MET A 137 -8.34 1.39 -19.88
CA MET A 137 -7.00 1.20 -20.41
C MET A 137 -6.93 0.04 -21.37
N SER A 138 -5.98 0.09 -22.29
CA SER A 138 -5.63 -1.00 -23.19
C SER A 138 -4.12 -1.07 -23.33
N ASP A 139 -3.54 -2.23 -23.04
CA ASP A 139 -2.14 -2.57 -23.24
C ASP A 139 -2.01 -3.89 -24.00
N GLU A 140 -0.78 -4.35 -24.23
CA GLU A 140 -0.50 -5.59 -24.96
C GLU A 140 -1.09 -6.86 -24.30
N ARG A 141 -1.46 -6.81 -23.02
CA ARG A 141 -1.95 -7.94 -22.24
C ARG A 141 -3.45 -7.93 -22.11
N MET A 142 -4.08 -6.77 -21.91
CA MET A 142 -5.50 -6.69 -21.61
C MET A 142 -6.10 -5.32 -21.90
N THR A 143 -7.43 -5.31 -22.01
CA THR A 143 -8.22 -4.08 -22.01
C THR A 143 -9.16 -4.09 -20.82
N VAL A 144 -9.18 -3.00 -20.05
CA VAL A 144 -9.97 -2.85 -18.82
C VAL A 144 -10.81 -1.59 -18.91
N LEU A 145 -12.02 -1.64 -18.39
CA LEU A 145 -12.93 -0.50 -18.27
C LEU A 145 -13.62 -0.53 -16.91
N SER A 146 -13.59 0.58 -16.19
CA SER A 146 -14.28 0.76 -14.91
C SER A 146 -15.47 1.69 -15.06
N THR A 147 -16.60 1.34 -14.44
CA THR A 147 -17.83 2.13 -14.43
C THR A 147 -18.40 2.28 -13.04
N SER A 148 -19.11 3.40 -12.83
CA SER A 148 -19.99 3.66 -11.70
C SER A 148 -21.39 3.98 -12.23
N TRP A 149 -22.41 3.47 -11.56
CA TRP A 149 -23.83 3.57 -11.91
C TRP A 149 -24.58 4.03 -10.67
N SER A 150 -25.55 4.91 -10.83
CA SER A 150 -26.46 5.31 -9.75
C SER A 150 -27.91 4.87 -10.00
N ASP A 151 -28.75 5.12 -9.01
CA ASP A 151 -30.21 4.92 -9.05
C ASP A 151 -30.64 3.46 -9.31
N SER A 152 -29.97 2.54 -8.61
CA SER A 152 -30.23 1.09 -8.63
C SER A 152 -30.06 0.42 -9.99
N THR A 153 -29.43 1.08 -10.95
CA THR A 153 -29.10 0.48 -12.24
C THR A 153 -28.03 -0.58 -12.06
N ILE A 154 -28.43 -1.85 -12.19
CA ILE A 154 -27.49 -2.97 -12.09
C ILE A 154 -26.60 -2.96 -13.35
N PRO A 155 -25.27 -2.98 -13.22
CA PRO A 155 -24.39 -3.02 -14.38
C PRO A 155 -24.69 -4.26 -15.25
N PRO A 156 -24.59 -4.17 -16.58
CA PRO A 156 -24.77 -5.34 -17.45
C PRO A 156 -23.66 -6.38 -17.22
N ALA A 157 -23.91 -7.65 -17.56
CA ALA A 157 -22.90 -8.71 -17.42
C ALA A 157 -21.74 -8.57 -18.42
N SER A 158 -22.02 -8.02 -19.59
CA SER A 158 -21.02 -7.68 -20.60
C SER A 158 -21.37 -6.37 -21.31
N ILE A 159 -20.36 -5.79 -21.94
CA ILE A 159 -20.45 -4.58 -22.75
C ILE A 159 -19.65 -4.79 -24.04
N THR A 160 -19.97 -4.06 -25.11
CA THR A 160 -19.25 -4.22 -26.39
C THR A 160 -18.45 -2.96 -26.72
N LEU A 161 -17.15 -3.10 -26.99
CA LEU A 161 -16.37 -2.07 -27.67
C LEU A 161 -16.35 -2.36 -29.18
N THR A 162 -16.65 -1.35 -30.00
CA THR A 162 -16.60 -1.44 -31.46
C THR A 162 -15.57 -0.42 -31.97
N THR A 163 -14.58 -0.88 -32.70
CA THR A 163 -13.59 -0.01 -33.37
C THR A 163 -14.20 0.68 -34.58
N GLU A 164 -13.51 1.67 -35.15
CA GLU A 164 -13.95 2.37 -36.36
C GLU A 164 -14.09 1.42 -37.56
N ARG A 165 -13.24 0.38 -37.65
CA ARG A 165 -13.35 -0.72 -38.63
C ARG A 165 -14.55 -1.65 -38.41
N GLY A 166 -15.33 -1.45 -37.36
CA GLY A 166 -16.48 -2.30 -37.01
C GLY A 166 -16.12 -3.62 -36.33
N ILE A 167 -14.87 -3.78 -35.86
CA ILE A 167 -14.47 -4.97 -35.09
C ILE A 167 -15.06 -4.84 -33.69
N ARG A 168 -15.80 -5.87 -33.25
CA ARG A 168 -16.50 -5.90 -31.97
C ARG A 168 -15.72 -6.75 -30.97
N HIS A 169 -15.52 -6.19 -29.79
CA HIS A 169 -14.88 -6.82 -28.64
C HIS A 169 -15.86 -6.83 -27.48
N GLU A 170 -16.20 -8.00 -26.95
CA GLU A 170 -17.10 -8.13 -25.81
C GLU A 170 -16.28 -8.18 -24.51
N LEU A 171 -16.45 -7.17 -23.65
CA LEU A 171 -15.82 -7.13 -22.33
C LEU A 171 -16.77 -7.74 -21.31
N THR A 172 -16.24 -8.68 -20.53
CA THR A 172 -17.00 -9.36 -19.48
C THR A 172 -16.76 -8.69 -18.14
N ARG A 173 -17.82 -8.53 -17.35
CA ARG A 173 -17.72 -7.99 -16.00
C ARG A 173 -16.97 -8.96 -15.08
N SER A 174 -15.82 -8.56 -14.57
CA SER A 174 -15.04 -9.32 -13.59
C SER A 174 -15.49 -9.06 -12.16
N LEU A 175 -15.90 -7.83 -11.87
CA LEU A 175 -16.28 -7.40 -10.54
C LEU A 175 -17.47 -6.45 -10.61
N ALA A 176 -18.38 -6.58 -9.65
CA ALA A 176 -19.46 -5.65 -9.39
C ALA A 176 -19.63 -5.50 -7.88
N SER A 177 -19.72 -4.27 -7.40
CA SER A 177 -19.97 -3.96 -5.99
C SER A 177 -21.05 -2.89 -5.92
N GLY A 178 -22.01 -3.04 -5.01
CA GLY A 178 -23.13 -2.11 -4.89
C GLY A 178 -23.63 -1.96 -3.46
N SER A 179 -24.20 -0.80 -3.18
CA SER A 179 -24.83 -0.43 -1.89
C SER A 179 -25.65 0.83 -2.10
N GLY A 180 -26.83 0.93 -1.49
CA GLY A 180 -27.63 2.15 -1.52
C GLY A 180 -28.16 2.57 -2.90
N GLY A 181 -28.18 1.66 -3.88
CA GLY A 181 -28.58 1.95 -5.25
C GLY A 181 -27.40 2.33 -6.17
N ASP A 182 -26.22 2.60 -5.62
CA ASP A 182 -25.03 2.83 -6.43
C ASP A 182 -24.29 1.52 -6.67
N TRP A 183 -23.77 1.36 -7.87
CA TRP A 183 -22.98 0.20 -8.31
C TRP A 183 -21.70 0.65 -8.98
N SER A 184 -20.62 -0.08 -8.74
CA SER A 184 -19.38 0.07 -9.49
C SER A 184 -19.01 -1.28 -10.09
N SER A 185 -18.45 -1.29 -11.30
CA SER A 185 -18.05 -2.52 -11.98
C SER A 185 -16.80 -2.38 -12.82
N ILE A 186 -16.03 -3.48 -12.92
CA ILE A 186 -14.89 -3.61 -13.82
C ILE A 186 -15.26 -4.60 -14.92
N TYR A 187 -14.97 -4.22 -16.15
CA TYR A 187 -15.08 -5.03 -17.36
C TYR A 187 -13.70 -5.22 -17.96
N TRP A 188 -13.43 -6.40 -18.53
CA TRP A 188 -12.15 -6.66 -19.16
C TRP A 188 -12.22 -7.69 -20.28
N ILE A 189 -11.16 -7.73 -21.08
CA ILE A 189 -10.80 -8.80 -22.04
C ILE A 189 -9.30 -9.03 -22.06
N ASP A 190 -8.89 -10.22 -22.48
CA ASP A 190 -7.51 -10.52 -22.86
C ASP A 190 -7.14 -9.78 -24.16
N GLY A 191 -5.94 -9.23 -24.18
CA GLY A 191 -5.32 -8.55 -25.31
C GLY A 191 -5.71 -7.07 -25.49
N PRO A 192 -4.96 -6.37 -26.36
CA PRO A 192 -5.23 -4.99 -26.71
C PRO A 192 -6.45 -4.87 -27.61
N ILE A 193 -7.04 -3.68 -27.62
CA ILE A 193 -7.89 -3.21 -28.71
C ILE A 193 -7.10 -2.24 -29.60
N ASP A 194 -7.43 -2.16 -30.88
CA ASP A 194 -6.82 -1.17 -31.78
C ASP A 194 -7.33 0.23 -31.39
N THR A 195 -6.55 0.96 -30.59
CA THR A 195 -6.88 2.26 -29.99
C THR A 195 -6.48 3.45 -30.85
N GLY A 196 -5.83 3.23 -32.00
CA GLY A 196 -5.45 4.29 -32.93
C GLY A 196 -6.65 4.96 -33.64
N GLU A 197 -7.86 4.48 -33.39
CA GLU A 197 -9.11 4.84 -34.06
C GLU A 197 -10.20 5.20 -33.03
N ALA A 198 -11.30 5.80 -33.50
CA ALA A 198 -12.44 6.08 -32.64
C ALA A 198 -13.10 4.78 -32.14
N ILE A 199 -13.27 4.64 -30.82
CA ILE A 199 -13.91 3.47 -30.21
C ILE A 199 -15.34 3.85 -29.80
N ARG A 200 -16.27 2.91 -29.94
CA ARG A 200 -17.64 3.04 -29.45
C ARG A 200 -17.95 1.96 -28.43
N LEU A 201 -18.32 2.36 -27.22
CA LEU A 201 -18.88 1.48 -26.22
C LEU A 201 -20.40 1.36 -26.42
N THR A 202 -20.89 0.14 -26.58
CA THR A 202 -22.32 -0.17 -26.63
C THR A 202 -22.72 -0.90 -25.36
N LEU A 203 -23.69 -0.33 -24.65
CA LEU A 203 -24.32 -0.91 -23.48
C LEU A 203 -25.63 -1.60 -23.88
N PRO A 204 -25.88 -2.84 -23.41
CA PRO A 204 -27.08 -3.59 -23.75
C PRO A 204 -28.28 -3.15 -22.90
N LEU A 205 -28.63 -1.86 -22.98
CA LEU A 205 -29.83 -1.27 -22.40
C LEU A 205 -31.00 -1.37 -23.40
N ASP A 206 -32.21 -1.02 -22.96
CA ASP A 206 -33.40 -0.91 -23.83
C ASP A 206 -33.92 0.54 -23.85
N PRO A 207 -33.63 1.33 -24.91
CA PRO A 207 -32.84 0.98 -26.10
C PRO A 207 -31.32 0.92 -25.81
N PRO A 208 -30.53 0.25 -26.69
CA PRO A 208 -29.07 0.22 -26.54
C PRO A 208 -28.46 1.62 -26.52
N LEU A 209 -27.46 1.83 -25.65
CA LEU A 209 -26.77 3.10 -25.51
C LEU A 209 -25.37 3.02 -26.10
N ASP A 210 -25.11 3.85 -27.10
CA ASP A 210 -23.82 3.96 -27.78
C ASP A 210 -23.06 5.19 -27.26
N ILE A 211 -21.83 4.99 -26.80
CA ILE A 211 -20.98 5.99 -26.15
C ILE A 211 -19.65 6.08 -26.90
N PRO A 212 -19.29 7.24 -27.46
CA PRO A 212 -17.96 7.41 -28.05
C PRO A 212 -16.90 7.43 -26.94
N LEU A 213 -15.82 6.66 -27.11
CA LEU A 213 -14.66 6.64 -26.25
C LEU A 213 -13.40 7.00 -27.04
N ALA A 214 -12.58 7.86 -26.46
CA ALA A 214 -11.28 8.23 -26.99
C ALA A 214 -10.21 7.79 -25.99
N LEU A 215 -9.47 6.74 -26.34
CA LEU A 215 -8.28 6.34 -25.60
C LEU A 215 -7.06 7.04 -26.20
N GLN A 216 -6.19 7.56 -25.35
CA GLN A 216 -4.97 8.27 -25.76
C GLN A 216 -3.76 7.57 -25.16
N ALA A 217 -2.60 7.69 -25.80
CA ALA A 217 -1.37 7.18 -25.20
C ALA A 217 -1.21 7.75 -23.78
N ALA A 218 -0.86 6.89 -22.82
CA ALA A 218 -0.59 7.29 -21.46
C ALA A 218 0.60 8.25 -21.44
N GLU A 219 0.53 9.26 -20.57
CA GLU A 219 1.67 10.12 -20.32
C GLU A 219 2.74 9.33 -19.54
N SER A 220 3.98 9.40 -20.00
CA SER A 220 5.13 8.78 -19.35
C SER A 220 5.83 9.81 -18.46
N TYR A 221 6.05 9.46 -17.20
CA TYR A 221 6.67 10.30 -16.18
C TYR A 221 7.99 9.67 -15.72
N ALA A 222 8.97 10.50 -15.35
CA ALA A 222 10.27 10.01 -14.89
C ALA A 222 10.19 9.38 -13.50
N ASP A 223 9.35 9.93 -12.63
CA ASP A 223 9.16 9.55 -11.24
C ASP A 223 7.76 9.99 -10.75
N TYR A 224 7.44 9.71 -9.49
CA TYR A 224 6.14 10.07 -8.92
C TYR A 224 6.06 11.57 -8.65
N GLU A 225 7.16 12.20 -8.29
CA GLU A 225 7.26 13.63 -8.02
C GLU A 225 6.92 14.48 -9.26
N ALA A 226 7.13 13.93 -10.46
CA ALA A 226 6.69 14.54 -11.72
C ALA A 226 5.15 14.54 -11.91
N LEU A 227 4.39 13.70 -11.19
CA LEU A 227 2.92 13.66 -11.25
C LEU A 227 2.29 14.72 -10.33
N GLY A 228 2.97 15.13 -9.26
CA GLY A 228 2.45 16.09 -8.29
C GLY A 228 3.25 16.12 -6.99
N PRO A 229 2.84 16.95 -6.00
CA PRO A 229 3.50 16.97 -4.70
C PRO A 229 3.44 15.61 -4.01
N THR A 230 4.59 15.19 -3.49
CA THR A 230 4.78 13.93 -2.77
C THR A 230 5.16 14.21 -1.33
N GLN A 231 4.57 13.46 -0.40
CA GLN A 231 4.86 13.51 1.03
C GLN A 231 5.15 12.11 1.54
N THR A 232 6.11 11.99 2.47
CA THR A 232 6.50 10.70 3.05
C THR A 232 6.35 10.74 4.56
N HIS A 233 5.53 9.85 5.11
CA HIS A 233 5.38 9.64 6.55
C HIS A 233 5.55 8.17 6.88
N HIS A 234 6.33 7.87 7.91
CA HIS A 234 6.58 6.48 8.36
C HIS A 234 7.05 5.53 7.26
N GLY A 235 7.77 6.04 6.25
CA GLY A 235 8.26 5.25 5.11
C GLY A 235 7.23 5.06 3.98
N LEU A 236 6.00 5.55 4.14
CA LEU A 236 4.98 5.55 3.11
C LEU A 236 4.95 6.90 2.38
N SER A 237 5.29 6.86 1.09
CA SER A 237 5.18 8.01 0.17
C SER A 237 3.83 8.01 -0.54
N ILE A 238 3.14 9.15 -0.50
CA ILE A 238 1.89 9.40 -1.22
C ILE A 238 2.10 10.64 -2.09
N THR A 239 1.64 10.58 -3.33
CA THR A 239 1.67 11.66 -4.30
C THR A 239 0.25 12.08 -4.65
N ALA A 240 -0.03 13.38 -4.64
CA ALA A 240 -1.32 13.92 -5.07
C ALA A 240 -1.20 14.49 -6.49
N ALA A 241 -1.68 13.75 -7.49
CA ALA A 241 -1.76 14.21 -8.86
C ALA A 241 -3.07 14.99 -9.06
N ALA A 242 -3.00 16.22 -9.53
CA ALA A 242 -4.17 17.08 -9.72
C ALA A 242 -4.36 17.45 -11.20
N ARG A 243 -5.59 17.37 -11.68
CA ARG A 243 -5.95 17.79 -13.04
C ARG A 243 -7.30 18.49 -13.03
N ARG A 244 -7.37 19.64 -13.72
CA ARG A 244 -8.63 20.34 -13.93
C ARG A 244 -9.47 19.63 -14.99
N ILE A 245 -10.75 19.43 -14.71
CA ILE A 245 -11.75 18.88 -15.62
C ILE A 245 -12.96 19.80 -15.50
N ASP A 246 -13.20 20.61 -16.54
CA ASP A 246 -14.21 21.67 -16.53
C ASP A 246 -14.08 22.63 -15.32
N ASP A 247 -15.10 22.68 -14.47
CA ASP A 247 -15.17 23.48 -13.24
C ASP A 247 -14.73 22.70 -11.98
N GLN A 248 -14.24 21.47 -12.14
CA GLN A 248 -13.79 20.60 -11.06
C GLN A 248 -12.27 20.38 -11.09
N LEU A 249 -11.68 20.18 -9.92
CA LEU A 249 -10.35 19.62 -9.78
C LEU A 249 -10.49 18.14 -9.44
N ARG A 250 -9.98 17.27 -10.30
CA ARG A 250 -9.77 15.85 -10.01
C ARG A 250 -8.43 15.71 -9.30
N VAL A 251 -8.44 15.04 -8.15
CA VAL A 251 -7.22 14.68 -7.44
C VAL A 251 -7.15 13.16 -7.33
N THR A 252 -6.01 12.60 -7.73
CA THR A 252 -5.69 11.19 -7.58
C THR A 252 -4.53 11.02 -6.60
N LEU A 253 -4.74 10.22 -5.56
CA LEU A 253 -3.72 9.85 -4.59
C LEU A 253 -3.00 8.57 -5.05
N LEU A 254 -1.69 8.65 -5.16
CA LEU A 254 -0.85 7.58 -5.65
C LEU A 254 0.18 7.18 -4.61
N SER A 255 0.18 5.91 -4.25
CA SER A 255 1.20 5.30 -3.40
C SER A 255 2.09 4.39 -4.23
N LEU A 256 3.40 4.44 -3.97
CA LEU A 256 4.34 3.49 -4.54
C LEU A 256 3.99 2.06 -4.07
N PRO A 257 3.90 1.07 -4.98
CA PRO A 257 3.80 -0.33 -4.58
C PRO A 257 4.98 -0.70 -3.67
N GLN A 258 4.70 -1.41 -2.59
CA GLN A 258 5.72 -1.94 -1.68
C GLN A 258 5.61 -3.46 -1.67
N GLU A 259 6.74 -4.15 -1.48
CA GLU A 259 6.75 -5.62 -1.39
C GLU A 259 6.13 -6.11 -0.07
N ASP A 260 6.32 -5.34 1.00
CA ASP A 260 5.95 -5.75 2.36
C ASP A 260 4.48 -5.48 2.70
N TYR A 261 3.82 -4.56 1.98
CA TYR A 261 2.42 -4.22 2.21
C TYR A 261 1.78 -3.63 0.96
N ARG A 262 0.46 -3.67 0.92
CA ARG A 262 -0.34 -2.92 -0.05
C ARG A 262 -1.12 -1.83 0.65
N LEU A 263 -1.25 -0.68 0.01
CA LEU A 263 -2.20 0.32 0.47
C LEU A 263 -3.62 -0.26 0.35
N TYR A 264 -4.34 -0.24 1.46
CA TYR A 264 -5.70 -0.75 1.55
C TYR A 264 -6.71 0.38 1.33
N GLU A 265 -6.54 1.52 1.99
CA GLU A 265 -7.52 2.62 1.95
C GLU A 265 -6.89 3.98 2.29
N TYR A 266 -7.33 5.06 1.63
CA TYR A 266 -6.94 6.45 1.92
C TYR A 266 -7.90 7.16 2.90
N ASP A 267 -8.78 6.39 3.55
CA ASP A 267 -9.78 6.86 4.51
C ASP A 267 -10.46 8.19 4.17
N LEU A 268 -11.12 8.25 3.00
CA LEU A 268 -11.70 9.50 2.50
C LEU A 268 -12.76 10.08 3.44
N HIS A 269 -13.41 9.25 4.24
CA HIS A 269 -14.50 9.65 5.14
C HIS A 269 -14.12 9.65 6.62
N GLY A 270 -12.95 9.11 6.98
CA GLY A 270 -12.53 8.93 8.35
C GLY A 270 -13.10 7.66 8.97
N LEU A 271 -12.43 7.14 9.99
CA LEU A 271 -13.02 6.21 10.94
C LEU A 271 -14.35 6.77 11.48
N ILE A 272 -15.39 5.93 11.44
CA ILE A 272 -16.73 6.27 11.95
C ILE A 272 -16.60 6.75 13.40
N GLY A 273 -16.89 8.02 13.66
CA GLY A 273 -16.84 8.61 15.02
C GLY A 273 -15.54 9.34 15.37
N ALA A 274 -14.45 9.15 14.64
CA ALA A 274 -13.17 9.80 14.92
C ALA A 274 -13.02 11.20 14.30
N GLY A 275 -13.92 11.58 13.38
CA GLY A 275 -13.98 12.93 12.80
C GLY A 275 -12.65 13.36 12.18
N GLY A 276 -12.25 12.74 11.08
CA GLY A 276 -10.95 13.02 10.49
C GLY A 276 -10.68 12.27 9.19
N GLY A 277 -11.61 12.29 8.23
CA GLY A 277 -11.30 11.84 6.87
C GLY A 277 -10.37 12.82 6.13
N LEU A 278 -10.12 12.55 4.85
CA LEU A 278 -9.42 13.51 3.99
C LEU A 278 -10.13 14.87 3.99
N GLN A 279 -9.36 15.95 4.05
CA GLN A 279 -9.87 17.33 4.11
C GLN A 279 -9.30 18.16 2.97
N ILE A 280 -10.12 19.05 2.45
CA ILE A 280 -9.72 20.01 1.42
C ILE A 280 -10.03 21.41 1.93
N ALA A 281 -9.06 22.31 1.84
CA ALA A 281 -9.23 23.72 2.14
C ALA A 281 -8.79 24.60 0.98
N ASP A 282 -9.46 25.73 0.77
CA ASP A 282 -9.02 26.76 -0.16
C ASP A 282 -7.82 27.56 0.39
N HIS A 283 -7.33 28.52 -0.40
CA HIS A 283 -6.25 29.42 -0.01
C HIS A 283 -6.55 30.31 1.22
N GLN A 284 -7.82 30.46 1.61
CA GLN A 284 -8.26 31.21 2.79
C GLN A 284 -8.44 30.30 4.02
N GLY A 285 -8.34 28.98 3.83
CA GLY A 285 -8.55 27.98 4.87
C GLY A 285 -10.01 27.54 5.01
N ASN A 286 -10.90 27.92 4.09
CA ASN A 286 -12.29 27.45 4.11
C ASN A 286 -12.34 25.99 3.63
N ALA A 287 -13.08 25.15 4.34
CA ALA A 287 -13.30 23.77 3.94
C ALA A 287 -14.09 23.69 2.63
N ILE A 288 -13.69 22.78 1.75
CA ILE A 288 -14.35 22.50 0.48
C ILE A 288 -14.94 21.09 0.53
N ASP A 289 -16.23 20.98 0.19
CA ASP A 289 -16.87 19.69 0.00
C ASP A 289 -16.30 18.98 -1.22
N MET A 290 -15.99 17.71 -1.04
CA MET A 290 -15.57 16.82 -2.11
C MET A 290 -16.57 15.68 -2.30
N HIS A 291 -16.52 15.08 -3.47
CA HIS A 291 -17.17 13.82 -3.76
C HIS A 291 -16.15 12.87 -4.38
N ALA A 292 -16.30 11.58 -4.10
CA ALA A 292 -15.56 10.52 -4.75
C ALA A 292 -16.53 9.70 -5.59
N ASP A 293 -16.16 9.43 -6.85
CA ASP A 293 -16.85 8.41 -7.61
C ASP A 293 -16.59 7.06 -6.93
N ARG A 294 -17.62 6.24 -6.76
CA ARG A 294 -17.48 4.98 -6.05
C ARG A 294 -16.51 4.07 -6.79
N ALA A 295 -15.35 3.81 -6.19
CA ALA A 295 -14.37 2.90 -6.75
C ALA A 295 -14.83 1.44 -6.60
N VAL A 296 -14.60 0.63 -7.65
CA VAL A 296 -14.90 -0.81 -7.63
C VAL A 296 -13.92 -1.56 -6.72
N ALA A 297 -12.70 -1.04 -6.61
CA ALA A 297 -11.62 -1.63 -5.84
C ALA A 297 -11.05 -0.59 -4.86
N ALA A 298 -10.64 -1.08 -3.69
CA ALA A 298 -9.86 -0.30 -2.75
C ALA A 298 -8.38 -0.26 -3.21
N PRO A 299 -7.66 0.84 -2.93
CA PRO A 299 -8.14 2.05 -2.27
C PRO A 299 -8.91 2.96 -3.23
N ALA A 300 -9.99 3.59 -2.75
CA ALA A 300 -10.59 4.73 -3.44
C ALA A 300 -9.56 5.88 -3.43
N SER A 301 -8.96 6.13 -4.58
CA SER A 301 -7.82 7.03 -4.74
C SER A 301 -8.18 8.36 -5.41
N GLU A 302 -9.39 8.49 -5.95
CA GLU A 302 -9.81 9.64 -6.74
C GLU A 302 -10.98 10.36 -6.10
N PHE A 303 -10.89 11.69 -6.07
CA PHE A 303 -11.95 12.56 -5.61
C PHE A 303 -11.95 13.88 -6.40
N TYR A 304 -13.07 14.57 -6.30
CA TYR A 304 -13.40 15.73 -7.11
C TYR A 304 -14.00 16.82 -6.22
N PHE A 305 -13.68 18.07 -6.54
CA PHE A 305 -14.32 19.23 -5.91
C PHE A 305 -14.35 20.42 -6.88
N THR A 306 -15.28 21.33 -6.66
CA THR A 306 -15.43 22.53 -7.51
C THR A 306 -14.28 23.50 -7.29
N VAL A 307 -13.71 24.01 -8.37
CA VAL A 307 -12.64 25.01 -8.35
C VAL A 307 -13.23 26.36 -7.91
N THR A 308 -12.72 26.92 -6.81
CA THR A 308 -13.06 28.25 -6.31
C THR A 308 -12.05 29.31 -6.78
N ASP A 309 -12.38 30.58 -6.55
CA ASP A 309 -11.48 31.70 -6.85
C ASP A 309 -10.12 31.52 -6.14
N GLY A 310 -9.03 31.71 -6.87
CA GLY A 310 -7.65 31.65 -6.35
C GLY A 310 -6.86 30.39 -6.75
N GLY A 311 -7.52 29.32 -7.19
CA GLY A 311 -6.87 28.18 -7.84
C GLY A 311 -5.77 27.48 -7.02
N ARG A 312 -5.79 27.61 -5.69
CA ARG A 312 -4.84 27.00 -4.76
C ARG A 312 -5.59 26.32 -3.64
N TYR A 313 -5.21 25.08 -3.37
CA TYR A 313 -5.89 24.21 -2.42
C TYR A 313 -4.89 23.48 -1.55
N ARG A 314 -5.30 23.18 -0.32
CA ARG A 314 -4.57 22.30 0.58
C ARG A 314 -5.39 21.03 0.78
N VAL A 315 -4.81 19.90 0.41
CA VAL A 315 -5.35 18.57 0.71
C VAL A 315 -4.61 18.03 1.92
N THR A 316 -5.35 17.62 2.95
CA THR A 316 -4.80 17.00 4.16
C THR A 316 -5.38 15.61 4.32
N LEU A 317 -4.52 14.61 4.27
CA LEU A 317 -4.84 13.22 4.50
C LEU A 317 -4.29 12.83 5.88
N PRO A 318 -5.14 12.64 6.90
CA PRO A 318 -4.69 12.47 8.27
C PRO A 318 -4.16 11.05 8.57
N GLU A 319 -4.72 10.02 7.93
CA GLU A 319 -4.27 8.64 8.09
C GLU A 319 -4.61 7.80 6.86
N VAL A 320 -3.97 6.64 6.76
CA VAL A 320 -4.26 5.62 5.73
C VAL A 320 -4.20 4.23 6.32
N PHE A 321 -4.80 3.27 5.64
CA PHE A 321 -4.75 1.86 6.01
C PHE A 321 -3.87 1.09 5.04
N VAL A 322 -2.98 0.26 5.56
CA VAL A 322 -2.16 -0.67 4.78
C VAL A 322 -2.47 -2.10 5.21
N GLU A 323 -2.42 -3.03 4.26
CA GLU A 323 -2.58 -4.46 4.49
C GLU A 323 -1.23 -5.17 4.28
N TYR A 324 -0.78 -5.93 5.29
CA TYR A 324 0.41 -6.78 5.14
C TYR A 324 0.00 -8.19 4.72
N PRO A 325 0.77 -8.88 3.86
CA PRO A 325 0.55 -10.28 3.50
C PRO A 325 1.10 -11.23 4.56
N ASP A 326 0.84 -10.97 5.84
CA ASP A 326 1.34 -11.77 6.96
C ASP A 326 0.27 -12.67 7.57
N THR A 327 0.71 -13.74 8.23
CA THR A 327 -0.16 -14.69 8.93
C THR A 327 0.43 -15.13 10.26
N ALA A 328 -0.43 -15.30 11.26
CA ALA A 328 -0.05 -15.84 12.56
C ALA A 328 -1.02 -16.95 12.98
N LYS A 329 -0.57 -17.85 13.86
CA LYS A 329 -1.42 -18.91 14.42
C LYS A 329 -1.39 -18.84 15.94
N VAL A 330 -2.57 -18.91 16.54
CA VAL A 330 -2.73 -19.02 18.00
C VAL A 330 -3.62 -20.22 18.31
N LYS A 331 -3.32 -20.93 19.39
CA LYS A 331 -4.17 -21.99 19.91
C LYS A 331 -4.84 -21.50 21.18
N LEU A 332 -6.17 -21.44 21.18
CA LEU A 332 -6.95 -20.91 22.28
C LEU A 332 -7.81 -22.02 22.93
N PRO A 333 -8.04 -21.96 24.25
CA PRO A 333 -9.02 -22.81 24.90
C PRO A 333 -10.43 -22.41 24.44
N THR A 334 -11.33 -23.39 24.34
CA THR A 334 -12.74 -23.16 23.97
C THR A 334 -13.66 -22.99 25.18
N GLU A 335 -13.15 -23.25 26.39
CA GLU A 335 -13.82 -22.91 27.64
C GLU A 335 -13.65 -21.42 27.96
N SER A 336 -14.58 -20.87 28.74
CA SER A 336 -14.46 -19.49 29.24
C SER A 336 -13.26 -19.37 30.18
N ARG A 337 -12.45 -18.32 29.99
CA ARG A 337 -11.34 -17.97 30.86
C ARG A 337 -11.23 -16.46 30.99
N ASP A 338 -11.40 -15.96 32.21
CA ASP A 338 -11.32 -14.53 32.52
C ASP A 338 -9.90 -13.94 32.39
N ALA A 339 -8.88 -14.80 32.42
CA ALA A 339 -7.49 -14.41 32.27
C ALA A 339 -6.77 -15.36 31.31
N LEU A 340 -6.32 -14.80 30.20
CA LEU A 340 -5.48 -15.42 29.19
C LEU A 340 -4.32 -14.45 28.87
N GLN A 341 -3.17 -14.98 28.46
CA GLN A 341 -2.01 -14.19 28.05
C GLN A 341 -1.29 -14.84 26.88
N GLU A 342 -2.06 -15.40 25.95
CA GLU A 342 -1.51 -15.96 24.73
C GLU A 342 -1.22 -14.81 23.78
N THR A 343 0.04 -14.65 23.38
CA THR A 343 0.46 -13.57 22.48
C THR A 343 1.06 -14.14 21.22
N VAL A 344 0.70 -13.57 20.08
CA VAL A 344 1.32 -13.84 18.78
C VAL A 344 1.79 -12.54 18.17
N GLU A 345 2.85 -12.57 17.37
CA GLU A 345 3.19 -11.43 16.51
C GLU A 345 2.51 -11.59 15.16
N LEU A 346 1.93 -10.49 14.67
CA LEU A 346 1.29 -10.38 13.37
C LEU A 346 1.72 -9.05 12.73
N ALA A 347 2.44 -9.12 11.61
CA ALA A 347 3.11 -8.02 10.92
C ALA A 347 4.02 -7.19 11.84
N GLY A 348 4.66 -7.83 12.83
CA GLY A 348 5.49 -7.18 13.84
C GLY A 348 4.72 -6.48 14.96
N PHE A 349 3.39 -6.61 15.00
CA PHE A 349 2.54 -6.12 16.08
C PHE A 349 2.16 -7.27 17.03
N PRO A 350 2.25 -7.08 18.35
CA PRO A 350 1.78 -8.07 19.30
C PRO A 350 0.24 -8.08 19.33
N VAL A 351 -0.35 -9.27 19.23
CA VAL A 351 -1.77 -9.51 19.49
C VAL A 351 -1.85 -10.41 20.72
N THR A 352 -2.27 -9.85 21.85
CA THR A 352 -2.43 -10.56 23.11
C THR A 352 -3.89 -10.91 23.32
N PHE A 353 -4.20 -12.21 23.36
CA PHE A 353 -5.52 -12.71 23.69
C PHE A 353 -5.68 -12.75 25.20
N THR A 354 -6.62 -11.95 25.71
CA THR A 354 -6.73 -11.63 27.15
C THR A 354 -7.84 -12.40 27.84
N ARG A 355 -8.89 -12.80 27.12
CA ARG A 355 -10.05 -13.50 27.66
C ARG A 355 -10.76 -14.33 26.60
N THR A 356 -11.32 -15.47 27.00
CA THR A 356 -12.26 -16.27 26.20
C THR A 356 -13.60 -16.39 26.91
N GLU A 357 -14.70 -16.36 26.15
CA GLU A 357 -16.06 -16.47 26.66
C GLU A 357 -16.87 -17.41 25.76
N ARG A 358 -17.33 -18.54 26.31
CA ARG A 358 -18.20 -19.50 25.62
C ARG A 358 -19.65 -19.01 25.68
N ILE A 359 -20.27 -18.79 24.52
CA ILE A 359 -21.65 -18.34 24.37
C ILE A 359 -22.38 -19.37 23.50
N GLY A 360 -22.99 -20.38 24.14
CA GLY A 360 -23.62 -21.49 23.42
C GLY A 360 -22.59 -22.31 22.62
N ASP A 361 -22.77 -22.36 21.31
CA ASP A 361 -21.88 -22.99 20.32
C ASP A 361 -20.76 -22.05 19.81
N ARG A 362 -20.78 -20.79 20.23
CA ARG A 362 -19.80 -19.77 19.83
C ARG A 362 -18.74 -19.51 20.89
N LEU A 363 -17.58 -19.06 20.44
CA LEU A 363 -16.50 -18.56 21.29
C LEU A 363 -16.25 -17.10 20.94
N ARG A 364 -16.36 -16.24 21.95
CA ARG A 364 -15.91 -14.87 21.89
C ARG A 364 -14.52 -14.77 22.49
N VAL A 365 -13.63 -14.08 21.79
CA VAL A 365 -12.22 -13.91 22.18
C VAL A 365 -11.92 -12.42 22.23
N TYR A 366 -11.45 -11.97 23.38
CA TYR A 366 -11.02 -10.58 23.62
C TYR A 366 -9.52 -10.47 23.40
N MET A 367 -9.09 -9.33 22.89
CA MET A 367 -7.71 -9.09 22.54
C MET A 367 -7.25 -7.68 22.89
N ASP A 368 -5.94 -7.56 23.07
CA ASP A 368 -5.18 -6.32 23.15
C ASP A 368 -4.22 -6.30 21.95
N MET A 369 -4.26 -5.23 21.16
CA MET A 369 -3.45 -5.04 19.96
C MET A 369 -2.38 -3.95 20.14
N GLY A 370 -2.08 -3.57 21.38
CA GLY A 370 -1.14 -2.52 21.72
C GLY A 370 -1.80 -1.14 21.81
N ASP A 371 -0.97 -0.10 21.69
CA ASP A 371 -1.44 1.30 21.78
C ASP A 371 -2.16 1.71 20.47
N PRO A 372 -3.49 1.88 20.47
CA PRO A 372 -4.22 2.22 19.26
C PRO A 372 -3.96 3.66 18.79
N ALA A 373 -3.41 4.52 19.66
CA ALA A 373 -3.06 5.91 19.33
C ALA A 373 -1.63 6.06 18.78
N ALA A 374 -0.86 4.97 18.70
CA ALA A 374 0.48 5.00 18.12
C ALA A 374 0.46 5.50 16.66
N ALA A 375 1.56 6.10 16.20
CA ALA A 375 1.65 6.61 14.83
C ALA A 375 1.46 5.52 13.76
N VAL A 376 1.78 4.27 14.12
CA VAL A 376 1.50 3.08 13.33
C VAL A 376 0.91 2.03 14.27
N ALA A 377 -0.31 1.56 14.00
CA ALA A 377 -1.04 0.66 14.90
C ALA A 377 -1.84 -0.40 14.16
N LEU A 378 -1.85 -1.63 14.67
CA LEU A 378 -2.71 -2.70 14.17
C LEU A 378 -4.18 -2.40 14.51
N GLN A 379 -5.06 -2.51 13.52
CA GLN A 379 -6.47 -2.16 13.64
C GLN A 379 -7.39 -3.36 13.54
N ARG A 380 -7.13 -4.25 12.59
CA ARG A 380 -7.94 -5.45 12.37
C ARG A 380 -7.16 -6.49 11.59
N PHE A 381 -7.67 -7.70 11.54
CA PHE A 381 -7.17 -8.80 10.72
C PHE A 381 -8.31 -9.74 10.37
N SER A 382 -8.12 -10.65 9.43
CA SER A 382 -9.09 -11.69 9.10
C SER A 382 -8.76 -13.01 9.78
N LEU A 383 -9.78 -13.84 10.01
CA LEU A 383 -9.60 -15.25 10.34
C LEU A 383 -9.74 -16.08 9.06
N ARG A 384 -8.73 -16.89 8.76
CA ARG A 384 -8.80 -17.84 7.65
C ARG A 384 -9.86 -18.90 7.92
N GLU A 385 -10.67 -19.20 6.90
CA GLU A 385 -11.66 -20.30 6.89
C GLU A 385 -12.76 -20.20 7.97
N LEU A 386 -12.88 -19.07 8.67
CA LEU A 386 -13.88 -18.86 9.71
C LEU A 386 -14.68 -17.59 9.44
N SER A 387 -16.01 -17.72 9.47
CA SER A 387 -16.89 -16.56 9.59
C SER A 387 -16.90 -16.09 11.05
N TYR A 388 -16.90 -14.78 11.28
CA TYR A 388 -16.88 -14.20 12.61
C TYR A 388 -17.65 -12.88 12.64
N ALA A 389 -18.13 -12.52 13.82
CA ALA A 389 -18.51 -11.16 14.17
C ALA A 389 -17.35 -10.51 14.96
N ALA A 390 -17.25 -9.18 14.93
CA ALA A 390 -16.25 -8.46 15.71
C ALA A 390 -16.85 -7.15 16.25
N GLU A 391 -16.41 -6.75 17.44
CA GLU A 391 -16.62 -5.39 17.96
C GLU A 391 -15.34 -4.60 17.81
N GLN A 392 -15.51 -3.37 17.34
CA GLN A 392 -14.44 -2.39 17.15
C GLN A 392 -14.63 -1.26 18.16
N ASP A 393 -13.53 -0.73 18.65
CA ASP A 393 -13.52 0.53 19.38
C ASP A 393 -13.92 1.65 18.41
N GLU A 394 -14.99 2.39 18.74
CA GLU A 394 -15.57 3.40 17.85
C GLU A 394 -14.64 4.60 17.61
N THR A 395 -13.67 4.84 18.49
CA THR A 395 -12.74 5.97 18.34
C THR A 395 -11.54 5.60 17.49
N THR A 396 -11.04 4.39 17.69
CA THR A 396 -9.75 3.95 17.12
C THR A 396 -9.91 3.00 15.96
N GLY A 397 -11.05 2.31 15.82
CA GLY A 397 -11.29 1.26 14.84
C GLY A 397 -10.75 -0.12 15.24
N ALA A 398 -10.06 -0.22 16.37
CA ALA A 398 -9.33 -1.41 16.77
C ALA A 398 -10.29 -2.51 17.25
N TYR A 399 -10.08 -3.76 16.83
CA TYR A 399 -10.79 -4.92 17.39
C TYR A 399 -10.64 -5.01 18.91
N ILE A 400 -11.79 -5.06 19.59
CA ILE A 400 -11.90 -5.34 21.03
C ILE A 400 -12.10 -6.84 21.24
N TRP A 401 -13.02 -7.44 20.47
CA TRP A 401 -13.26 -8.88 20.48
C TRP A 401 -13.75 -9.40 19.13
N MET A 402 -13.60 -10.71 18.94
CA MET A 402 -14.15 -11.46 17.80
C MET A 402 -14.95 -12.66 18.30
N GLU A 403 -16.00 -13.05 17.58
CA GLU A 403 -16.90 -14.14 17.95
C GLU A 403 -17.22 -15.05 16.75
N PHE A 404 -16.94 -16.34 16.89
CA PHE A 404 -17.10 -17.35 15.83
C PHE A 404 -17.61 -18.67 16.40
N GLU A 405 -18.17 -19.52 15.52
CA GLU A 405 -18.63 -20.86 15.88
C GLU A 405 -17.46 -21.80 16.20
N VAL A 406 -17.64 -22.70 17.16
CA VAL A 406 -16.64 -23.69 17.54
C VAL A 406 -17.22 -25.09 17.43
N PRO A 407 -16.50 -26.06 16.82
CA PRO A 407 -16.98 -27.44 16.71
C PRO A 407 -17.36 -28.07 18.06
N ASP A 408 -18.42 -28.87 18.05
CA ASP A 408 -18.92 -29.55 19.24
C ASP A 408 -17.85 -30.41 19.92
N GLY A 409 -17.73 -30.26 21.24
CA GLY A 409 -16.78 -31.02 22.06
C GLY A 409 -15.31 -30.65 21.86
N ALA A 410 -14.97 -29.70 20.98
CA ALA A 410 -13.61 -29.21 20.83
C ALA A 410 -13.16 -28.52 22.12
N ARG A 411 -12.01 -28.95 22.68
CA ARG A 411 -11.40 -28.36 23.89
C ARG A 411 -10.49 -27.17 23.60
N SER A 412 -10.07 -27.04 22.35
CA SER A 412 -9.21 -25.96 21.88
C SER A 412 -9.50 -25.70 20.41
N ILE A 413 -9.31 -24.46 19.98
CA ILE A 413 -9.37 -24.06 18.57
C ILE A 413 -8.04 -23.41 18.19
N THR A 414 -7.58 -23.65 16.96
CA THR A 414 -6.44 -22.94 16.39
C THR A 414 -6.97 -21.89 15.43
N LEU A 415 -6.72 -20.62 15.74
CA LEU A 415 -7.04 -19.52 14.84
C LEU A 415 -5.85 -19.25 13.95
N GLN A 416 -6.09 -19.05 12.65
CA GLN A 416 -5.12 -18.52 11.72
C GLN A 416 -5.52 -17.09 11.37
N LEU A 417 -4.78 -16.14 11.93
CA LEU A 417 -4.91 -14.72 11.65
C LEU A 417 -4.21 -14.43 10.32
N GLU A 418 -4.81 -13.61 9.48
CA GLU A 418 -4.23 -13.21 8.20
C GLU A 418 -4.64 -11.80 7.79
N ARG A 419 -3.89 -11.22 6.84
CA ARG A 419 -4.20 -9.91 6.25
C ARG A 419 -4.39 -8.82 7.32
N PRO A 420 -3.42 -8.62 8.23
CA PRO A 420 -3.48 -7.52 9.17
C PRO A 420 -3.57 -6.18 8.44
N ILE A 421 -4.54 -5.38 8.87
CA ILE A 421 -4.75 -4.01 8.46
C ILE A 421 -4.21 -3.11 9.56
N VAL A 422 -3.29 -2.24 9.17
CA VAL A 422 -2.57 -1.32 10.04
C VAL A 422 -2.92 0.10 9.62
N VAL A 423 -3.24 0.96 10.59
CA VAL A 423 -3.35 2.39 10.35
C VAL A 423 -1.96 3.02 10.41
N VAL A 424 -1.67 3.88 9.45
CA VAL A 424 -0.48 4.73 9.41
C VAL A 424 -0.96 6.17 9.49
N ARG A 425 -0.62 6.85 10.58
CA ARG A 425 -1.05 8.22 10.83
C ARG A 425 -0.08 9.21 10.21
N GLY A 426 -0.62 10.19 9.52
CA GLY A 426 0.10 11.31 8.91
C GLY A 426 0.22 12.50 9.88
N PRO A 427 -0.10 13.73 9.44
CA PRO A 427 -0.84 14.07 8.22
C PRO A 427 0.05 14.20 6.97
N TRP A 428 -0.40 13.68 5.83
CA TRP A 428 0.14 14.06 4.52
C TRP A 428 -0.56 15.34 4.04
N THR A 429 0.20 16.40 3.81
CA THR A 429 -0.34 17.69 3.35
C THR A 429 0.22 18.05 1.98
N PHE A 430 -0.69 18.26 1.03
CA PHE A 430 -0.39 18.59 -0.36
C PHE A 430 -0.93 19.98 -0.68
N ASP A 431 -0.05 20.88 -1.14
CA ASP A 431 -0.46 22.16 -1.70
C ASP A 431 -0.63 21.98 -3.22
N LEU A 432 -1.85 22.12 -3.71
CA LEU A 432 -2.24 21.93 -5.11
C LEU A 432 -2.56 23.27 -5.78
N SER A 433 -2.29 23.35 -7.09
CA SER A 433 -2.71 24.47 -7.93
C SER A 433 -3.51 23.96 -9.14
N SER A 434 -4.60 24.66 -9.48
CA SER A 434 -5.47 24.35 -10.64
C SER A 434 -5.07 25.06 -11.92
#